data_AF-A0A661EGY2-F1
#
_entry.id   AF-A0A661EGY2-F1
#
_cell.length_a   1.000
_cell.length_b   1.000
_cell.length_c   1.000
_cell.angle_alpha   90.00
_cell.angle_beta   90.00
_cell.angle_gamma   90.00
#
_symmetry.space_group_name_H-M   'P 1'
#
loop_
_entity.id
_entity.type
_entity.pdbx_description
1 polymer ?
#
loop_
_entity_poly.entity_id
_entity_poly.type
_entity_poly.pdbx_seq_one_letter_code
_entity_poly.pdbx_strand_id
1 'polypeptide(L)'
;MYYPYLRARQFELIALREYAQQRGNNNFITPIIEPVKKTFASFKLAIPLLSKNDVKFALILNPQVGELKNNKVRENFDLITSELETEDM
;
A
#
# COMPACT_ATOMS: atom_id res chain seq x y z
N MET A 1 2.24 17.32 5.22
CA MET A 1 3.05 16.96 4.03
C MET A 1 2.07 16.46 2.98
N TYR A 2 1.96 17.18 1.86
CA TYR A 2 0.80 17.19 0.95
C TYR A 2 1.09 16.57 -0.42
N TYR A 3 1.80 15.46 -0.44
CA TYR A 3 1.88 14.62 -1.64
C TYR A 3 1.31 13.27 -1.28
N PRO A 4 0.63 12.58 -2.20
CA PRO A 4 -0.03 11.33 -1.87
C PRO A 4 1.00 10.17 -1.77
N TYR A 5 2.21 10.47 -1.28
CA TYR A 5 3.26 9.52 -0.95
C TYR A 5 3.13 9.12 0.52
N LEU A 6 2.87 7.84 0.74
CA LEU A 6 2.50 7.27 2.04
C LEU A 6 3.45 6.12 2.34
N ARG A 7 3.95 6.04 3.58
CA ARG A 7 4.89 4.99 3.99
C ARG A 7 4.20 3.71 4.46
N ALA A 8 2.98 3.50 3.98
CA ALA A 8 2.11 2.38 4.33
C ALA A 8 2.02 2.09 5.84
N ARG A 9 2.10 3.12 6.70
CA ARG A 9 1.86 2.95 8.14
C ARG A 9 0.37 2.78 8.38
N GLN A 10 0.02 2.13 9.49
CA GLN A 10 -1.37 1.79 9.83
C GLN A 10 -2.36 2.95 9.62
N PHE A 11 -2.10 4.13 10.19
CA PHE A 11 -3.02 5.27 10.06
C PHE A 11 -3.08 5.87 8.65
N GLU A 12 -1.99 5.80 7.89
CA GLU A 12 -1.97 6.20 6.47
C GLU A 12 -2.84 5.26 5.62
N LEU A 13 -2.76 3.96 5.89
CA LEU A 13 -3.55 2.94 5.21
C LEU A 13 -5.03 2.98 5.60
N ILE A 14 -5.36 3.32 6.86
CA ILE A 14 -6.75 3.55 7.28
C ILE A 14 -7.34 4.75 6.53
N ALA A 15 -6.60 5.85 6.44
CA ALA A 15 -7.05 7.03 5.70
C ALA A 15 -7.29 6.71 4.21
N LEU A 16 -6.42 5.92 3.58
CA LEU A 16 -6.62 5.46 2.21
C LEU A 16 -7.89 4.61 2.04
N ARG A 17 -8.20 3.76 3.02
CA ARG A 17 -9.42 2.94 2.99
C ARG A 17 -10.68 3.78 3.09
N GLU A 18 -10.71 4.75 4.01
CA GLU A 18 -11.83 5.70 4.14
C GLU A 18 -11.98 6.55 2.88
N TYR A 19 -10.87 7.03 2.31
CA TYR A 19 -10.86 7.75 1.04
C TYR A 19 -11.46 6.91 -0.11
N ALA A 20 -11.04 5.66 -0.23
CA ALA A 20 -11.55 4.74 -1.25
C ALA A 20 -13.06 4.54 -1.15
N GLN A 21 -13.58 4.38 0.07
CA GLN A 21 -15.01 4.20 0.32
C GLN A 21 -15.84 5.46 0.01
N GLN A 22 -15.29 6.65 0.27
CA GLN A 22 -16.02 7.90 0.07
C GLN A 22 -16.03 8.38 -1.39
N ARG A 23 -14.97 8.08 -2.15
CA ARG A 23 -14.77 8.67 -3.47
C ARG A 23 -14.77 7.65 -4.62
N GLY A 24 -14.48 6.38 -4.34
CA GLY A 24 -14.58 5.30 -5.32
C GLY A 24 -13.82 5.57 -6.62
N ASN A 25 -14.48 5.35 -7.75
CA ASN A 25 -13.94 5.59 -9.09
C ASN A 25 -13.85 7.09 -9.47
N ASN A 26 -14.39 8.01 -8.67
CA ASN A 26 -14.30 9.45 -8.87
C ASN A 26 -13.04 10.03 -8.18
N ASN A 27 -11.90 9.38 -8.43
CA ASN A 27 -10.61 9.69 -7.81
C ASN A 27 -9.65 10.36 -8.79
N PHE A 28 -9.31 11.62 -8.51
CA PHE A 28 -8.29 12.38 -9.24
C PHE A 28 -6.89 12.24 -8.64
N ILE A 29 -6.77 11.54 -7.50
CA ILE A 29 -5.51 11.37 -6.76
C ILE A 29 -5.05 9.93 -6.92
N THR A 30 -3.82 9.74 -7.37
CA THR A 30 -3.14 8.44 -7.42
C THR A 30 -2.10 8.36 -6.30
N PRO A 31 -2.39 7.70 -5.16
CA PRO A 31 -1.43 7.54 -4.10
C PRO A 31 -0.25 6.65 -4.51
N ILE A 32 0.92 7.03 -4.00
CA ILE A 32 2.17 6.29 -4.08
C ILE A 32 2.40 5.71 -2.69
N ILE A 33 2.43 4.38 -2.61
CA ILE A 33 2.49 3.66 -1.34
C ILE A 33 3.86 2.96 -1.28
N GLU A 34 4.63 3.25 -0.25
CA GLU A 34 5.93 2.64 0.02
C GLU A 34 5.86 1.85 1.33
N PRO A 35 5.79 0.51 1.31
CA PRO A 35 5.87 -0.29 2.51
C PRO A 35 7.24 -0.13 3.19
N VAL A 36 7.24 0.28 4.47
CA VAL A 36 8.47 0.43 5.27
C VAL A 36 8.54 -0.51 6.48
N LYS A 37 7.52 -1.34 6.69
CA LYS A 37 7.36 -2.26 7.81
C LYS A 37 7.24 -3.70 7.33
N LYS A 38 7.66 -4.66 8.16
CA LYS A 38 7.50 -6.10 7.90
C LYS A 38 6.12 -6.64 8.30
N THR A 39 5.27 -5.82 8.89
CA THR A 39 3.91 -6.19 9.27
C THR A 39 2.90 -5.74 8.22
N PHE A 40 2.20 -6.69 7.61
CA PHE A 40 1.31 -6.43 6.47
C PHE A 40 -0.18 -6.42 6.80
N ALA A 41 -0.59 -6.62 8.06
CA ALA A 41 -2.01 -6.73 8.43
C ALA A 41 -2.88 -5.56 7.92
N SER A 42 -2.47 -4.31 8.12
CA SER A 42 -3.22 -3.15 7.59
C SER A 42 -3.09 -3.00 6.07
N PHE A 43 -1.98 -3.48 5.49
CA PHE A 43 -1.72 -3.41 4.05
C PHE A 43 -2.62 -4.38 3.28
N LYS A 44 -2.77 -5.62 3.78
CA LYS A 44 -3.72 -6.62 3.27
C LYS A 44 -5.17 -6.15 3.27
N LEU A 45 -5.55 -5.31 4.23
CA LEU A 45 -6.90 -4.72 4.23
C LEU A 45 -7.05 -3.52 3.29
N ALA A 46 -5.97 -2.79 3.03
CA ALA A 46 -6.02 -1.54 2.27
C ALA A 46 -5.94 -1.77 0.76
N ILE A 47 -4.99 -2.58 0.30
CA ILE A 47 -4.73 -2.79 -1.14
C ILE A 47 -5.94 -3.38 -1.87
N PRO A 48 -6.57 -4.48 -1.39
CA PRO A 48 -7.76 -5.02 -2.04
C PRO A 48 -8.93 -4.05 -2.03
N LEU A 49 -9.10 -3.25 -0.96
CA LEU A 49 -10.17 -2.26 -0.90
C LEU A 49 -9.96 -1.12 -1.91
N LEU A 50 -8.72 -0.66 -2.09
CA LEU A 50 -8.37 0.33 -3.10
C LEU A 50 -8.67 -0.21 -4.50
N SER A 51 -8.20 -1.43 -4.81
CA SER A 51 -8.46 -2.11 -6.09
C SER A 51 -9.97 -2.31 -6.33
N LYS A 52 -10.72 -2.78 -5.33
CA LYS A 52 -12.17 -3.00 -5.42
C LYS A 52 -12.97 -1.72 -5.68
N ASN A 53 -12.46 -0.57 -5.25
CA ASN A 53 -13.09 0.73 -5.45
C ASN A 53 -12.50 1.50 -6.65
N ASP A 54 -11.78 0.83 -7.55
CA ASP A 54 -11.12 1.41 -8.72
C ASP A 54 -10.17 2.58 -8.41
N VAL A 55 -9.59 2.59 -7.21
CA VAL A 55 -8.61 3.59 -6.82
C VAL A 55 -7.26 3.19 -7.40
N LYS A 56 -6.79 3.95 -8.39
CA LYS A 56 -5.44 3.75 -8.95
C LYS A 56 -4.38 4.14 -7.91
N PHE A 57 -3.38 3.31 -7.72
CA PHE A 57 -2.23 3.60 -6.86
C PHE A 57 -0.94 3.04 -7.46
N ALA A 58 0.20 3.54 -7.00
CA ALA A 58 1.52 3.02 -7.32
C ALA A 58 2.18 2.43 -6.07
N LEU A 59 2.99 1.38 -6.23
CA LEU A 59 3.79 0.80 -5.17
C LEU A 59 5.28 1.04 -5.40
N ILE A 60 5.98 1.47 -4.35
CA ILE A 60 7.45 1.61 -4.33
C ILE A 60 8.01 0.51 -3.40
N LEU A 61 8.85 -0.35 -3.97
CA LEU A 61 9.37 -1.56 -3.29
C LEU A 61 10.86 -1.43 -2.89
N ASN A 62 11.46 -0.27 -3.11
CA ASN A 62 12.83 0.09 -2.75
C ASN A 62 12.87 1.17 -1.65
N PRO A 63 12.26 0.92 -0.47
CA PRO A 63 12.17 1.92 0.59
C PRO A 63 13.55 2.38 1.05
N GLN A 64 13.69 3.68 1.32
CA GLN A 64 14.95 4.26 1.80
C GLN A 64 15.04 4.33 3.32
N VAL A 65 13.96 3.95 4.02
CA VAL A 65 13.82 3.98 5.48
C VAL A 65 13.00 2.78 5.98
N GLY A 66 13.05 2.54 7.28
CA GLY A 66 12.26 1.48 7.93
C GLY A 66 12.90 0.10 7.86
N GLU A 67 12.10 -0.92 8.18
CA GLU A 67 12.55 -2.31 8.38
C GLU A 67 12.85 -3.03 7.06
N LEU A 68 12.31 -2.54 5.94
CA LEU A 68 12.50 -3.09 4.60
C LEU A 68 13.65 -2.43 3.82
N LYS A 69 14.29 -1.39 4.38
CA LYS A 69 15.35 -0.61 3.71
C LYS A 69 16.54 -1.44 3.24
N ASN A 70 16.99 -2.36 4.09
CA ASN A 70 18.24 -3.10 3.87
C ASN A 70 18.04 -4.39 3.07
N ASN A 71 16.80 -4.72 2.71
CA ASN A 71 16.50 -5.83 1.84
C ASN A 71 16.82 -5.47 0.40
N LYS A 72 17.14 -6.47 -0.42
CA LYS A 72 17.22 -6.26 -1.88
C LYS A 72 15.82 -5.99 -2.43
N VAL A 73 15.73 -5.22 -3.51
CA VAL A 73 14.44 -4.92 -4.17
C VAL A 73 13.69 -6.21 -4.54
N ARG A 74 14.41 -7.25 -4.99
CA ARG A 74 13.82 -8.56 -5.30
C ARG A 74 13.19 -9.23 -4.06
N GLU A 75 13.88 -9.19 -2.92
CA GLU A 75 13.37 -9.75 -1.66
C GLU A 75 12.12 -9.01 -1.17
N ASN A 76 12.10 -7.67 -1.29
CA ASN A 76 10.92 -6.88 -0.97
C ASN A 76 9.76 -7.19 -1.90
N PHE A 77 10.02 -7.36 -3.20
CA PHE A 77 9.00 -7.76 -4.17
C PHE A 77 8.40 -9.12 -3.79
N ASP A 78 9.23 -10.13 -3.55
CA ASP A 78 8.76 -11.47 -3.20
C ASP A 78 7.92 -11.47 -1.92
N LEU A 79 8.40 -10.77 -0.88
CA LEU A 79 7.67 -10.62 0.38
C LEU A 79 6.30 -9.96 0.15
N ILE A 80 6.28 -8.79 -0.48
CA ILE A 80 5.05 -8.00 -0.64
C ILE A 80 4.03 -8.72 -1.53
N THR A 81 4.47 -9.36 -2.61
CA THR A 81 3.60 -10.15 -3.49
C THR A 81 3.02 -11.35 -2.75
N SER A 82 3.84 -12.11 -2.01
CA SER A 82 3.35 -13.26 -1.23
C SER A 82 2.30 -12.88 -0.19
N GLU A 83 2.39 -11.68 0.38
CA GLU A 83 1.42 -11.18 1.36
C GLU A 83 0.10 -10.71 0.71
N LEU A 84 0.11 -10.37 -0.58
CA LEU A 84 -1.08 -9.96 -1.34
C LEU A 84 -1.80 -11.13 -2.02
N GLU A 85 -1.09 -12.21 -2.38
CA GLU A 85 -1.66 -13.40 -3.03
C GLU A 85 -2.51 -14.27 -2.08
N THR A 86 -2.47 -14.03 -0.77
CA THR A 86 -3.13 -14.89 0.24
C THR A 86 -4.67 -14.77 0.34
N GLU A 87 -5.37 -14.09 -0.56
CA GLU A 87 -6.83 -13.81 -0.45
C GLU A 87 -7.73 -14.33 -1.60
N ASP A 88 -7.21 -15.17 -2.52
CA ASP A 88 -8.02 -15.84 -3.57
C ASP A 88 -8.47 -17.29 -3.22
N MET A 89 -8.60 -17.62 -1.93
CA MET A 89 -9.19 -18.88 -1.43
C MET A 89 -10.24 -18.64 -0.34
#